data_AF-A0A367UH56-F1
#
_entry.id   AF-A0A367UH56-F1
#
_cell.length_a   1.000
_cell.length_b   1.000
_cell.length_c   1.000
_cell.angle_alpha   90.00
_cell.angle_beta   90.00
_cell.angle_gamma   90.00
#
_symmetry.space_group_name_H-M   'P 1'
#
loop_
_entity.id
_entity.type
_entity.pdbx_description
1 polymer ?
#
loop_
_entity_poly.entity_id
_entity_poly.type
_entity_poly.pdbx_seq_one_letter_code
_entity_poly.pdbx_strand_id
1 'polypeptide(L)'
;MPVEYRDLYTRDMARAEPDTLFVFGDNMLRKGYKGQAAALRGEPNAVGIPTKNWPSSKDGAYLCNADFDRWKKASMNDWRRLFRHAKQGGTIVWPSGGIGTGYARLSACAPDIAASIGRNLEALENLSQDVTKSPPITGL
;
A
#
# COMPACT_ATOMS: atom_id res chain seq x y z
N MET A 1 0.53 -7.31 15.52
CA MET A 1 0.62 -8.03 14.23
C MET A 1 0.50 -7.02 13.12
N PRO A 2 1.56 -6.77 12.35
CA PRO A 2 1.44 -5.89 11.20
C PRO A 2 2.01 -6.50 9.92
N VAL A 3 1.32 -6.18 8.84
CA VAL A 3 1.48 -6.76 7.51
C VAL A 3 1.12 -8.25 7.46
N GLU A 4 -0.15 -8.51 7.20
CA GLU A 4 -0.68 -9.80 6.75
C GLU A 4 -0.68 -9.86 5.22
N TYR A 5 -0.23 -10.98 4.65
CA TYR A 5 -0.22 -11.17 3.22
C TYR A 5 -1.47 -11.93 2.75
N ARG A 6 -2.17 -11.40 1.76
CA ARG A 6 -3.38 -12.06 1.19
C ARG A 6 -3.40 -11.98 -0.34
N ASP A 7 -3.91 -13.04 -0.98
CA ASP A 7 -3.93 -13.16 -2.44
C ASP A 7 -5.15 -12.49 -3.09
N LEU A 8 -6.32 -12.60 -2.44
CA LEU A 8 -7.59 -12.13 -2.98
C LEU A 8 -8.16 -11.01 -2.11
N TYR A 9 -8.66 -9.97 -2.78
CA TYR A 9 -9.47 -8.93 -2.15
C TYR A 9 -10.87 -8.91 -2.72
N THR A 10 -11.85 -8.86 -1.82
CA THR A 10 -13.24 -8.52 -2.13
C THR A 10 -13.65 -7.30 -1.31
N ARG A 11 -14.70 -6.63 -1.76
CA ARG A 11 -15.27 -5.49 -1.04
C ARG A 11 -15.88 -5.91 0.29
N ASP A 12 -16.48 -7.10 0.34
CA ASP A 12 -17.10 -7.62 1.55
C ASP A 12 -16.04 -7.95 2.61
N MET A 13 -14.87 -8.47 2.21
CA MET A 13 -13.73 -8.64 3.14
C MET A 13 -13.32 -7.31 3.77
N ALA A 14 -13.16 -6.26 2.96
CA ALA A 14 -12.80 -4.94 3.47
C ALA A 14 -13.85 -4.40 4.44
N ARG A 15 -15.14 -4.61 4.17
CA ARG A 15 -16.24 -4.16 5.04
C ARG A 15 -16.37 -4.98 6.33
N ALA A 16 -16.04 -6.26 6.28
CA ALA A 16 -16.06 -7.14 7.44
C ALA A 16 -14.94 -6.84 8.43
N GLU A 17 -13.85 -6.21 7.97
CA GLU A 17 -12.67 -5.87 8.78
C GLU A 17 -12.42 -4.35 8.79
N PRO A 18 -13.32 -3.54 9.37
CA PRO A 18 -13.28 -2.08 9.25
C PRO A 18 -12.03 -1.45 9.89
N ASP A 19 -11.44 -2.12 10.88
CA ASP A 19 -10.24 -1.68 11.58
C ASP A 19 -8.93 -2.13 10.90
N THR A 20 -9.01 -2.92 9.83
CA THR A 20 -7.85 -3.40 9.06
C THR A 20 -7.63 -2.53 7.83
N LEU A 21 -6.40 -2.05 7.61
CA LEU A 21 -6.07 -1.32 6.38
C LEU A 21 -5.68 -2.25 5.24
N PHE A 22 -6.40 -2.20 4.12
CA PHE A 22 -6.11 -2.98 2.92
C PHE A 22 -5.32 -2.17 1.90
N VAL A 23 -4.09 -2.59 1.58
CA VAL A 23 -3.22 -1.90 0.64
C VAL A 23 -3.39 -2.47 -0.76
N PHE A 24 -3.42 -1.62 -1.79
CA PHE A 24 -3.48 -2.06 -3.18
C PHE A 24 -2.74 -1.13 -4.14
N GLY A 25 -2.43 -1.63 -5.34
CA GLY A 25 -1.89 -0.80 -6.42
C GLY A 25 -2.95 0.11 -7.05
N ASP A 26 -2.69 1.41 -7.08
CA ASP A 26 -3.56 2.44 -7.64
C ASP A 26 -2.83 3.21 -8.78
N ASN A 27 -3.52 4.17 -9.41
CA ASN A 27 -2.92 5.15 -10.32
C ASN A 27 -2.99 6.56 -9.75
N MET A 28 -2.14 7.45 -10.26
CA MET A 28 -2.04 8.85 -9.81
C MET A 28 -3.38 9.62 -9.87
N LEU A 29 -4.28 9.25 -10.79
CA LEU A 29 -5.59 9.89 -10.91
C LEU A 29 -6.66 9.32 -9.97
N ARG A 30 -6.40 8.19 -9.31
CA ARG A 30 -7.35 7.48 -8.45
C ARG A 30 -8.64 7.05 -9.19
N LYS A 31 -8.54 6.70 -10.48
CA LYS A 31 -9.69 6.37 -11.35
C LYS A 31 -9.65 4.94 -11.91
N GLY A 32 -10.80 4.45 -12.36
CA GLY A 32 -10.97 3.18 -13.10
C GLY A 32 -10.90 1.92 -12.23
N TYR A 33 -11.86 1.01 -12.36
CA TYR A 33 -12.05 -0.14 -11.47
C TYR A 33 -11.54 -1.44 -12.11
N LYS A 34 -10.22 -1.58 -12.26
CA LYS A 34 -9.58 -2.83 -12.71
C LYS A 34 -8.64 -3.38 -11.65
N GLY A 35 -8.45 -4.70 -11.64
CA GLY A 35 -7.64 -5.39 -10.63
C GLY A 35 -8.17 -5.14 -9.22
N GLN A 36 -7.28 -5.04 -8.24
CA GLN A 36 -7.63 -4.82 -6.83
C GLN A 36 -8.37 -3.49 -6.57
N ALA A 37 -8.18 -2.48 -7.43
CA ALA A 37 -8.91 -1.21 -7.32
C ALA A 37 -10.43 -1.39 -7.52
N ALA A 38 -10.87 -2.43 -8.23
CA ALA A 38 -12.29 -2.76 -8.36
C ALA A 38 -12.90 -3.16 -7.01
N ALA A 39 -12.17 -3.99 -6.26
CA ALA A 39 -12.60 -4.47 -4.95
C ALA A 39 -12.53 -3.37 -3.88
N LEU A 40 -11.41 -2.65 -3.81
CA LEU A 40 -11.08 -1.82 -2.65
C LEU A 40 -11.31 -0.32 -2.81
N ARG A 41 -11.24 0.24 -4.04
CA ARG A 41 -11.29 1.70 -4.16
C ARG A 41 -12.65 2.25 -3.69
N GLY A 42 -12.56 3.25 -2.81
CA GLY A 42 -13.70 3.94 -2.20
C GLY A 42 -14.09 3.39 -0.84
N GLU A 43 -13.56 2.23 -0.43
CA GLU A 43 -13.78 1.72 0.92
C GLU A 43 -12.93 2.52 1.93
N PRO A 44 -13.47 2.85 3.11
CA PRO A 44 -12.82 3.76 4.05
C PRO A 44 -11.50 3.22 4.55
N ASN A 45 -11.34 1.91 4.68
CA ASN A 45 -10.15 1.20 5.15
C ASN A 45 -9.21 0.77 4.00
N ALA A 46 -9.44 1.20 2.76
CA ALA A 46 -8.53 0.94 1.65
C ALA A 46 -7.44 2.03 1.53
N VAL A 47 -6.22 1.62 1.21
CA VAL A 47 -5.07 2.49 0.95
C VAL A 47 -4.46 2.16 -0.41
N GLY A 48 -4.70 3.02 -1.39
CA GLY A 48 -4.13 2.86 -2.73
C GLY A 48 -2.72 3.45 -2.78
N ILE A 49 -1.71 2.70 -3.16
CA ILE A 49 -0.37 3.23 -3.44
C ILE A 49 -0.25 3.48 -4.94
N PRO A 50 0.12 4.68 -5.42
CA PRO A 50 0.27 4.91 -6.84
C PRO A 50 1.37 4.02 -7.44
N THR A 51 1.00 3.26 -8.45
CA THR A 51 1.88 2.34 -9.20
C THR A 51 1.88 2.61 -10.70
N LYS A 52 1.01 3.52 -11.16
CA LYS A 52 0.90 3.97 -12.55
C LYS A 52 0.45 5.43 -12.62
N ASN A 53 0.72 6.10 -13.74
CA ASN A 53 0.17 7.42 -14.02
C ASN A 53 -1.32 7.33 -14.39
N TRP A 54 -1.68 6.39 -15.27
CA TRP A 54 -3.02 6.27 -15.84
C TRP A 54 -3.58 4.84 -15.76
N PRO A 55 -4.91 4.64 -15.67
CA PRO A 55 -5.53 3.31 -15.69
C PRO A 55 -5.62 2.73 -17.10
N SER A 56 -4.52 2.77 -17.87
CA SER A 56 -4.43 2.28 -19.24
C SER A 56 -3.11 1.53 -19.49
N SER A 57 -2.98 0.89 -20.64
CA SER A 57 -1.75 0.23 -21.10
C SER A 57 -0.98 1.04 -22.13
N LYS A 58 -1.45 2.25 -22.49
CA LYS A 58 -0.83 3.11 -23.50
C LYS A 58 0.52 3.65 -23.05
N ASP A 59 1.32 4.09 -24.00
CA ASP A 59 2.57 4.80 -23.70
C ASP A 59 2.30 6.04 -22.82
N GLY A 60 3.16 6.27 -21.83
CA GLY A 60 2.97 7.27 -20.79
C GLY A 60 2.04 6.86 -19.63
N ALA A 61 1.39 5.69 -19.69
CA ALA A 61 0.57 5.20 -18.58
C ALA A 61 1.40 4.75 -17.36
N TYR A 62 2.65 4.39 -17.57
CA TYR A 62 3.57 3.89 -16.54
C TYR A 62 4.32 5.06 -15.89
N LEU A 63 4.66 4.89 -14.62
CA LEU A 63 5.58 5.79 -13.92
C LEU A 63 7.00 5.55 -14.43
N CYS A 64 7.85 6.59 -14.36
CA CYS A 64 9.30 6.47 -14.52
C CYS A 64 10.07 7.08 -13.34
N ASN A 65 11.40 6.91 -13.27
CA ASN A 65 12.21 7.50 -12.20
C ASN A 65 12.09 9.03 -12.14
N ALA A 66 11.90 9.72 -13.26
CA ALA A 66 11.69 11.17 -13.28
C ALA A 66 10.38 11.59 -12.58
N ASP A 67 9.43 10.67 -12.38
CA ASP A 67 8.20 10.92 -11.64
C ASP A 67 8.38 10.83 -10.11
N PHE A 68 9.56 10.48 -9.60
CA PHE A 68 9.76 10.14 -8.18
C PHE A 68 9.28 11.22 -7.22
N ASP A 69 9.62 12.49 -7.45
CA ASP A 69 9.19 13.59 -6.56
C ASP A 69 7.68 13.81 -6.60
N ARG A 70 7.07 13.68 -7.78
CA ARG A 70 5.61 13.76 -7.93
C ARG A 70 4.94 12.60 -7.21
N TRP A 71 5.46 11.40 -7.38
CA TRP A 71 4.98 10.18 -6.72
C TRP A 71 5.11 10.27 -5.20
N LYS A 72 6.25 10.75 -4.69
CA LYS A 72 6.51 10.93 -3.26
C LYS A 72 5.50 11.89 -2.64
N LYS A 73 5.21 13.02 -3.29
CA LYS A 73 4.19 13.97 -2.85
C LYS A 73 2.79 13.33 -2.85
N ALA A 74 2.43 12.63 -3.92
CA ALA A 74 1.10 12.03 -4.09
C ALA A 74 0.82 10.84 -3.15
N SER A 75 1.85 10.10 -2.75
CA SER A 75 1.73 8.93 -1.87
C SER A 75 1.99 9.22 -0.39
N MET A 76 2.44 10.43 -0.05
CA MET A 76 2.86 10.78 1.31
C MET A 76 1.78 10.53 2.36
N ASN A 77 0.53 10.89 2.07
CA ASN A 77 -0.57 10.71 3.02
C ASN A 77 -0.97 9.23 3.17
N ASP A 78 -0.83 8.44 2.10
CA ASP A 78 -1.07 6.99 2.14
C ASP A 78 -0.06 6.33 3.09
N TRP A 79 1.23 6.64 2.93
CA TRP A 79 2.27 6.12 3.82
C TRP A 79 2.10 6.58 5.26
N ARG A 80 1.81 7.86 5.50
CA ARG A 80 1.55 8.38 6.86
C ARG A 80 0.41 7.63 7.53
N ARG A 81 -0.64 7.32 6.78
CA ARG A 81 -1.79 6.56 7.28
C ARG A 81 -1.38 5.14 7.69
N LEU A 82 -0.64 4.43 6.83
CA LEU A 82 -0.14 3.08 7.13
C LEU A 82 0.78 3.07 8.35
N PHE A 83 1.79 3.95 8.40
CA PHE A 83 2.72 4.03 9.52
C PHE A 83 2.04 4.41 10.83
N ARG A 84 1.06 5.32 10.81
CA ARG A 84 0.30 5.67 12.01
C ARG A 84 -0.50 4.47 12.51
N HIS A 85 -1.20 3.80 11.61
CA HIS A 85 -2.03 2.64 11.95
C HIS A 85 -1.17 1.50 12.53
N ALA A 86 -0.04 1.18 11.89
CA ALA A 86 0.90 0.18 12.40
C ALA A 86 1.44 0.53 13.79
N LYS A 87 1.82 1.80 14.04
CA LYS A 87 2.28 2.27 15.36
C LYS A 87 1.22 2.17 16.45
N GLN A 88 -0.06 2.19 16.07
CA GLN A 88 -1.19 2.01 16.99
C GLN A 88 -1.55 0.52 17.18
N GLY A 89 -0.75 -0.40 16.63
CA GLY A 89 -0.99 -1.84 16.71
C GLY A 89 -1.99 -2.38 15.70
N GLY A 90 -2.44 -1.54 14.76
CA GLY A 90 -3.44 -1.92 13.76
C GLY A 90 -2.90 -2.86 12.67
N THR A 91 -3.81 -3.66 12.11
CA THR A 91 -3.50 -4.66 11.08
C THR A 91 -3.46 -4.01 9.70
N ILE A 92 -2.40 -4.30 8.95
CA ILE A 92 -2.29 -3.92 7.54
C ILE A 92 -2.33 -5.20 6.72
N VAL A 93 -3.18 -5.26 5.71
CA VAL A 93 -3.23 -6.34 4.75
C VAL A 93 -2.54 -5.89 3.47
N TRP A 94 -1.53 -6.65 3.06
CA TRP A 94 -0.70 -6.41 1.88
C TRP A 94 -0.91 -7.53 0.85
N PRO A 95 -0.88 -7.23 -0.45
CA PRO A 95 -1.12 -8.27 -1.45
C PRO A 95 0.11 -9.17 -1.56
N SER A 96 -0.06 -10.49 -1.49
CA SER A 96 1.08 -11.44 -1.53
C SER A 96 1.88 -11.34 -2.84
N GLY A 97 1.21 -10.98 -3.94
CA GLY A 97 1.86 -10.71 -5.22
C GLY A 97 2.65 -9.40 -5.29
N GLY A 98 2.70 -8.64 -4.19
CA GLY A 98 3.34 -7.34 -4.09
C GLY A 98 2.56 -6.19 -4.72
N ILE A 99 3.05 -4.97 -4.51
CA ILE A 99 2.50 -3.75 -5.11
C ILE A 99 3.44 -3.27 -6.22
N GLY A 100 2.85 -2.86 -7.34
CA GLY A 100 3.61 -2.37 -8.49
C GLY A 100 4.18 -3.47 -9.40
N THR A 101 3.81 -4.72 -9.11
CA THR A 101 4.09 -5.90 -9.93
C THR A 101 3.06 -6.02 -11.07
N GLY A 102 3.27 -6.96 -11.99
CA GLY A 102 2.35 -7.22 -13.11
C GLY A 102 2.14 -6.00 -14.02
N TYR A 103 0.89 -5.54 -14.14
CA TYR A 103 0.46 -4.48 -15.06
C TYR A 103 1.04 -3.08 -14.79
N ALA A 104 1.71 -2.89 -13.65
CA ALA A 104 2.31 -1.61 -13.27
C ALA A 104 3.79 -1.46 -13.68
N ARG A 105 4.52 -2.58 -13.83
CA ARG A 105 5.90 -2.61 -14.35
C ARG A 105 6.89 -1.68 -13.63
N LEU A 106 6.69 -1.40 -12.34
CA LEU A 106 7.54 -0.43 -11.63
C LEU A 106 9.01 -0.82 -11.61
N SER A 107 9.34 -2.10 -11.41
CA SER A 107 10.73 -2.56 -11.41
C SER A 107 11.46 -2.29 -12.73
N ALA A 108 10.73 -2.27 -13.85
CA ALA A 108 11.31 -2.01 -15.17
C ALA A 108 11.31 -0.52 -15.54
N CYS A 109 10.24 0.21 -15.20
CA CYS A 109 10.05 1.60 -15.65
C CYS A 109 10.50 2.64 -14.62
N ALA A 110 10.35 2.35 -13.33
CA ALA A 110 10.60 3.25 -12.21
C ALA A 110 11.24 2.52 -11.00
N PRO A 111 12.44 1.93 -11.16
CA PRO A 111 13.08 1.14 -10.10
C PRO A 111 13.28 1.93 -8.78
N ASP A 112 13.43 3.25 -8.82
CA ASP A 112 13.60 4.05 -7.61
C ASP A 112 12.31 4.11 -6.78
N ILE A 113 11.17 4.16 -7.48
CA ILE A 113 9.84 4.10 -6.85
C ILE A 113 9.62 2.69 -6.30
N ALA A 114 9.94 1.64 -7.05
CA ALA A 114 9.85 0.25 -6.58
C ALA A 114 10.68 0.03 -5.30
N ALA A 115 11.93 0.52 -5.29
CA ALA A 115 12.81 0.45 -4.13
C ALA A 115 12.26 1.24 -2.94
N SER A 116 11.62 2.39 -3.17
CA SER A 116 10.99 3.16 -2.08
C SER A 116 9.78 2.46 -1.50
N ILE A 117 8.97 1.76 -2.31
CA ILE A 117 7.87 0.92 -1.82
C ILE A 117 8.42 -0.21 -0.95
N GLY A 118 9.48 -0.89 -1.42
CA GLY A 118 10.15 -1.97 -0.69
C GLY A 118 10.66 -1.52 0.68
N ARG A 119 11.40 -0.41 0.75
CA ARG A 119 11.90 0.15 2.03
C ARG A 119 10.77 0.52 2.99
N ASN A 120 9.66 1.04 2.48
CA ASN A 120 8.52 1.37 3.33
C ASN A 120 7.81 0.12 3.87
N LEU A 121 7.69 -0.93 3.04
CA LEU A 121 7.14 -2.22 3.47
C LEU A 121 8.02 -2.84 4.57
N GLU A 122 9.33 -2.92 4.34
CA GLU A 122 10.29 -3.42 5.33
C GLU A 122 10.22 -2.61 6.65
N ALA A 123 10.08 -1.29 6.56
CA ALA A 123 9.89 -0.46 7.75
C ALA A 123 8.58 -0.74 8.50
N LEU A 124 7.46 -1.02 7.79
CA LEU A 124 6.22 -1.45 8.42
C LEU A 124 6.39 -2.81 9.10
N GLU A 125 7.04 -3.77 8.44
CA GLU A 125 7.35 -5.09 8.98
C GLU A 125 8.29 -5.01 10.20
N ASN A 126 9.19 -4.04 10.28
CA ASN A 126 10.07 -3.88 11.43
C ASN A 126 9.37 -3.23 12.63
N LEU A 127 8.52 -2.22 12.42
CA LEU A 127 7.72 -1.59 13.50
C LEU A 127 6.85 -2.61 14.24
N SER A 128 6.45 -3.65 13.53
CA SER A 128 5.77 -4.82 14.03
C SER A 128 6.46 -5.59 15.12
N GLN A 129 7.76 -5.75 14.97
CA GLN A 129 8.57 -6.61 15.81
C GLN A 129 8.98 -5.88 17.09
N ASP A 130 8.96 -4.55 17.08
CA ASP A 130 9.27 -3.73 18.25
C ASP A 130 8.07 -3.56 19.19
N VAL A 131 6.84 -3.47 18.65
CA VAL A 131 5.61 -3.42 19.47
C VAL A 131 5.41 -4.71 20.27
N THR A 132 5.80 -5.86 19.72
CA THR A 132 5.68 -7.17 20.41
C THR A 132 6.77 -7.41 21.44
N LYS A 133 7.83 -6.59 21.48
CA LYS A 133 8.95 -6.71 22.41
C LYS A 133 8.88 -5.77 23.62
N SER A 134 7.92 -4.85 23.64
CA SER A 134 7.72 -3.99 24.82
C SER A 134 6.99 -4.79 25.91
N PRO A 135 7.58 -4.98 27.11
CA PRO A 135 6.87 -5.62 28.21
C PRO A 135 5.63 -4.78 28.56
N PRO A 136 4.56 -5.41 29.08
CA PRO A 136 3.42 -4.64 29.57
C PRO A 136 3.93 -3.63 30.59
N ILE A 137 3.54 -2.37 30.44
CA ILE A 137 3.74 -1.36 31.48
C ILE A 137 2.88 -1.79 32.65
N THR A 138 3.45 -2.58 33.55
CA THR A 138 2.89 -2.84 34.86
C THR A 138 3.23 -1.63 35.72
N GLY A 139 2.34 -0.64 35.76
CA GLY A 139 2.37 0.47 36.71
C GLY A 139 0.95 0.68 37.22
N LEU A 140 0.66 0.15 38.42
CA LEU A 140 0.59 0.85 39.72
C LEU A 140 -0.77 1.52 39.95
#